data_AF-A0A8J3Z371-F1
#
_entry.id   AF-A0A8J3Z371-F1
#
_cell.length_a   1.000
_cell.length_b   1.000
_cell.length_c   1.000
_cell.angle_alpha   90.00
_cell.angle_beta   90.00
_cell.angle_gamma   90.00
#
_symmetry.space_group_name_H-M   'P 1'
#
loop_
_entity.id
_entity.type
_entity.pdbx_description
1 polymer ?
#
loop_
_entity_poly.entity_id
_entity_poly.type
_entity_poly.pdbx_seq_one_letter_code
_entity_poly.pdbx_strand_id
1 'polypeptide(L)'
;MAGLGEPERQQRFLDRLQRRVADLPWVAVVVVIGSLASDLADGVSDVDLLVGVHDGAFDQAWRDRDRLRVTGTVHSWDHWLDEPNGAGTHKWLTSDIVLVEALIGVPASGIRLAPPWRVLAGDPHVADRWPARPPVSRAEAGPGALHPVEAAYDDFKARLRRSATT
;
A
#
# COMPACT_ATOMS: atom_id res chain seq x y z
N MET A 1 -25.32 -6.90 6.93
CA MET A 1 -24.96 -5.77 6.05
C MET A 1 -24.65 -6.36 4.69
N ALA A 2 -25.36 -5.97 3.63
CA ALA A 2 -24.94 -6.33 2.28
C ALA A 2 -23.62 -5.58 2.01
N GLY A 3 -22.49 -6.29 2.02
CA GLY A 3 -21.20 -5.70 1.69
C GLY A 3 -21.20 -5.18 0.25
N LEU A 4 -20.30 -4.27 -0.11
CA LEU A 4 -20.11 -3.76 -1.48
C LEU A 4 -19.53 -4.81 -2.44
N GLY A 5 -19.84 -6.09 -2.22
CA GLY A 5 -19.21 -7.25 -2.81
C GLY A 5 -17.82 -7.54 -2.24
N GLU A 6 -17.26 -8.65 -2.71
CA GLU A 6 -15.89 -9.07 -2.43
C GLU A 6 -14.86 -8.15 -3.10
N PRO A 7 -13.64 -8.02 -2.55
CA PRO A 7 -12.57 -7.18 -3.10
C PRO A 7 -11.86 -7.81 -4.32
N GLU A 8 -12.62 -8.22 -5.34
CA GLU A 8 -12.10 -8.98 -6.50
C GLU A 8 -11.05 -8.20 -7.31
N ARG A 9 -11.20 -6.87 -7.43
CA ARG A 9 -10.25 -6.03 -8.19
C ARG A 9 -8.93 -5.89 -7.45
N GLN A 10 -8.98 -5.77 -6.13
CA GLN A 10 -7.86 -5.71 -5.22
C GLN A 10 -7.10 -7.05 -5.24
N GLN A 11 -7.83 -8.17 -5.18
CA GLN A 11 -7.23 -9.52 -5.31
C GLN A 11 -6.51 -9.69 -6.66
N ARG A 12 -7.14 -9.29 -7.77
CA ARG A 12 -6.52 -9.34 -9.10
C ARG A 12 -5.24 -8.50 -9.19
N PHE A 13 -5.24 -7.34 -8.53
CA PHE A 13 -4.04 -6.51 -8.42
C PHE A 13 -2.93 -7.23 -7.63
N LEU A 14 -3.25 -7.76 -6.44
CA LEU A 14 -2.31 -8.49 -5.59
C LEU A 14 -1.70 -9.71 -6.29
N ASP A 15 -2.51 -10.50 -7.00
CA ASP A 15 -2.02 -11.65 -7.78
C ASP A 15 -1.01 -11.26 -8.86
N ARG A 16 -1.28 -10.15 -9.56
CA ARG A 16 -0.35 -9.64 -10.57
C ARG A 16 0.90 -9.06 -9.94
N LEU A 17 0.77 -8.41 -8.79
CA LEU A 17 1.90 -7.85 -8.06
C LEU A 17 2.80 -8.97 -7.56
N GLN A 18 2.24 -10.02 -6.97
CA GLN A 18 2.97 -11.18 -6.48
C GLN A 18 3.82 -11.84 -7.58
N ARG A 19 3.30 -11.93 -8.82
CA ARG A 19 4.08 -12.42 -9.97
C ARG A 19 5.19 -11.44 -10.38
N ARG A 20 4.89 -10.13 -10.40
CA ARG A 20 5.84 -9.10 -10.81
C ARG A 20 7.03 -8.96 -9.86
N VAL A 21 6.81 -9.07 -8.56
CA VAL A 21 7.86 -8.82 -7.56
C VAL A 21 9.00 -9.82 -7.61
N ALA A 22 8.78 -11.02 -8.17
CA ALA A 22 9.85 -11.98 -8.46
C ALA A 22 10.92 -11.42 -9.41
N ASP A 23 10.57 -10.46 -10.27
CA ASP A 23 11.48 -9.82 -11.24
C ASP A 23 12.04 -8.47 -10.74
N LEU A 24 11.82 -8.13 -9.46
CA LEU A 24 12.25 -6.88 -8.84
C LEU A 24 13.39 -7.17 -7.86
N PRO A 25 14.67 -7.08 -8.28
CA PRO A 25 15.81 -7.52 -7.47
C PRO A 25 16.05 -6.66 -6.21
N TRP A 26 15.36 -5.53 -6.08
CA TRP A 26 15.43 -4.66 -4.92
C TRP A 26 14.39 -4.99 -3.85
N VAL A 27 13.39 -5.84 -4.14
CA VAL A 27 12.33 -6.23 -3.20
C VAL A 27 12.83 -7.36 -2.30
N ALA A 28 12.84 -7.12 -0.99
CA ALA A 28 13.10 -8.14 0.02
C ALA A 28 11.80 -8.79 0.53
N VAL A 29 10.74 -7.99 0.72
CA VAL A 29 9.42 -8.44 1.15
C VAL A 29 8.33 -7.47 0.69
N VAL A 30 7.14 -8.01 0.39
CA VAL A 30 5.92 -7.22 0.22
C VAL A 30 4.89 -7.71 1.21
N VAL A 31 4.38 -6.79 2.01
CA VAL A 31 3.38 -7.05 3.04
C VAL A 31 2.11 -6.26 2.72
N VAL A 32 0.98 -6.95 2.77
CA VAL A 32 -0.36 -6.35 2.73
C VAL A 32 -0.76 -6.01 4.16
N ILE A 33 -1.24 -4.78 4.36
CA ILE A 33 -1.78 -4.30 5.64
C ILE A 33 -3.23 -3.83 5.46
N GLY A 34 -3.82 -3.25 6.51
CA GLY A 34 -5.13 -2.62 6.42
C GLY A 34 -6.28 -3.62 6.26
N SER A 35 -7.33 -3.19 5.55
CA SER A 35 -8.59 -3.93 5.46
C SER A 35 -8.43 -5.30 4.78
N LEU A 36 -7.54 -5.40 3.79
CA LEU A 36 -7.25 -6.65 3.07
C LEU A 36 -6.48 -7.67 3.93
N ALA A 37 -5.69 -7.22 4.90
CA ALA A 37 -5.03 -8.10 5.85
C ALA A 37 -5.97 -8.58 6.98
N SER A 38 -7.03 -7.80 7.25
CA SER A 38 -7.95 -8.01 8.37
C SER A 38 -9.22 -8.80 8.00
N ASP A 39 -9.36 -9.24 6.75
CA ASP A 39 -10.61 -9.79 6.18
C ASP A 39 -11.82 -8.85 6.35
N LEU A 40 -11.56 -7.54 6.40
CA LEU A 40 -12.58 -6.48 6.51
C LEU A 40 -12.76 -5.71 5.19
N ALA A 41 -12.04 -6.11 4.14
CA ALA A 41 -12.08 -5.43 2.86
C ALA A 41 -13.41 -5.67 2.12
N ASP A 42 -13.88 -4.63 1.44
CA ASP A 42 -15.03 -4.69 0.54
C ASP A 42 -14.61 -4.30 -0.89
N GLY A 43 -15.54 -4.37 -1.84
CA GLY A 43 -15.28 -4.04 -3.25
C GLY A 43 -14.71 -2.63 -3.51
N VAL A 44 -14.72 -1.73 -2.52
CA VAL A 44 -14.19 -0.35 -2.66
C VAL A 44 -12.99 -0.07 -1.76
N SER A 45 -12.49 -1.07 -1.03
CA SER A 45 -11.25 -0.94 -0.26
C SER A 45 -10.06 -0.56 -1.14
N ASP A 46 -9.17 0.23 -0.55
CA ASP A 46 -7.81 0.45 -1.04
C ASP A 46 -6.95 -0.80 -0.88
N VAL A 47 -5.76 -0.76 -1.49
CA VAL A 47 -4.68 -1.72 -1.26
C VAL A 47 -3.53 -1.00 -0.58
N ASP A 48 -3.28 -1.35 0.68
CA ASP A 48 -2.17 -0.82 1.47
C ASP A 48 -1.01 -1.82 1.49
N LEU A 49 0.16 -1.37 1.05
CA LEU A 49 1.37 -2.18 0.95
C LEU A 49 2.52 -1.58 1.75
N LEU A 50 3.29 -2.45 2.39
CA LEU A 50 4.65 -2.19 2.83
C LEU A 50 5.61 -2.97 1.94
N VAL A 51 6.53 -2.26 1.29
CA VAL A 51 7.55 -2.85 0.42
C VAL A 51 8.89 -2.68 1.09
N GLY A 52 9.35 -3.76 1.70
CA GLY A 52 10.68 -3.83 2.29
C GLY A 52 11.71 -4.08 1.20
N VAL A 53 12.72 -3.21 1.13
CA VAL A 53 13.80 -3.32 0.15
C VAL A 53 15.08 -3.85 0.80
N HIS A 54 15.96 -4.44 -0.01
CA HIS A 54 17.29 -4.84 0.46
C HIS A 54 18.11 -3.63 0.93
N ASP A 55 19.04 -3.86 1.86
CA ASP A 55 19.95 -2.83 2.35
C ASP A 55 20.75 -2.23 1.17
N GLY A 56 20.76 -0.89 1.07
CA GLY A 56 21.39 -0.16 -0.04
C GLY A 56 20.62 -0.14 -1.37
N ALA A 57 19.43 -0.75 -1.44
CA ALA A 57 18.65 -0.82 -2.68
C ALA A 57 17.56 0.26 -2.80
N PHE A 58 17.39 1.14 -1.80
CA PHE A 58 16.30 2.13 -1.79
C PHE A 58 16.32 3.06 -3.00
N ASP A 59 17.47 3.64 -3.36
CA ASP A 59 17.55 4.56 -4.51
C ASP A 59 17.18 3.90 -5.84
N GLN A 60 17.50 2.60 -5.98
CA GLN A 60 17.07 1.84 -7.15
C GLN A 60 15.56 1.57 -7.08
N ALA A 61 15.07 1.08 -5.94
CA ALA A 61 13.66 0.81 -5.73
C ALA A 61 12.80 2.04 -5.98
N TRP A 62 13.25 3.21 -5.50
CA TRP A 62 12.55 4.45 -5.70
C TRP A 62 12.54 4.87 -7.18
N ARG A 63 13.67 4.81 -7.88
CA ARG A 63 13.69 5.08 -9.34
C ARG A 63 12.78 4.14 -10.13
N ASP A 64 12.72 2.87 -9.72
CA ASP A 64 11.97 1.80 -10.38
C ASP A 64 10.54 1.61 -9.83
N ARG A 65 10.07 2.42 -8.88
CA ARG A 65 8.81 2.24 -8.13
C ARG A 65 7.58 2.04 -9.02
N ASP A 66 7.58 2.70 -10.18
CA ASP A 66 6.56 2.59 -11.21
C ASP A 66 6.33 1.15 -11.71
N ARG A 67 7.32 0.26 -11.55
CA ARG A 67 7.22 -1.17 -11.90
C ARG A 67 6.25 -1.94 -11.00
N LEU A 68 5.85 -1.38 -9.85
CA LEU A 68 4.80 -1.91 -8.96
C LEU A 68 3.39 -1.75 -9.54
N ARG A 69 3.21 -0.88 -10.54
CA ARG A 69 1.92 -0.63 -11.18
C ARG A 69 1.58 -1.73 -12.19
N VAL A 70 0.84 -2.74 -11.76
CA VAL A 70 0.59 -3.99 -12.52
C VAL A 70 -0.78 -4.12 -13.20
N THR A 71 -1.69 -3.15 -13.00
CA THR A 71 -3.08 -3.17 -13.52
C THR A 71 -3.48 -1.86 -14.18
N GLY A 72 -2.63 -1.34 -15.08
CA GLY A 72 -2.84 -0.01 -15.67
C GLY A 72 -2.81 1.10 -14.60
N THR A 73 -2.73 2.35 -15.04
CA THR A 73 -2.69 3.49 -14.11
C THR A 73 -3.40 4.67 -14.73
N VAL A 74 -4.33 5.24 -13.97
CA VAL A 74 -5.01 6.49 -14.34
C VAL A 74 -4.18 7.67 -13.89
N HIS A 75 -3.68 7.61 -12.65
CA HIS A 75 -2.88 8.67 -12.05
C HIS A 75 -2.00 8.11 -10.93
N SER A 76 -0.84 8.73 -10.69
CA SER A 76 0.08 8.38 -9.61
C SER A 76 0.79 9.60 -9.03
N TRP A 77 1.15 9.52 -7.77
CA TRP A 77 1.87 10.57 -7.05
C TRP A 77 2.77 9.96 -5.97
N ASP A 78 3.74 10.75 -5.54
CA ASP A 78 4.70 10.36 -4.51
C ASP A 78 4.54 11.24 -3.27
N HIS A 79 4.85 10.66 -2.10
CA HIS A 79 5.03 11.39 -0.85
C HIS A 79 6.33 10.93 -0.20
N TRP A 80 7.29 11.85 -0.10
CA TRP A 80 8.53 11.61 0.60
C TRP A 80 8.35 11.74 2.10
N LEU A 81 8.75 10.73 2.86
CA LEU A 81 8.62 10.72 4.31
C LEU A 81 9.94 11.10 4.99
N ASP A 82 11.06 10.55 4.50
CA ASP A 82 12.37 10.77 5.12
C ASP A 82 13.51 10.44 4.14
N GLU A 83 14.09 11.45 3.50
CA GLU A 83 15.22 11.29 2.57
C GLU A 83 16.46 10.61 3.23
N PRO A 84 16.91 11.02 4.44
CA PRO A 84 18.02 10.37 5.13
C PRO A 84 17.83 8.87 5.42
N ASN A 85 16.60 8.44 5.69
CA ASN A 85 16.31 7.09 6.18
C ASN A 85 15.74 6.15 5.11
N GLY A 86 15.68 6.59 3.86
CA GLY A 86 15.25 5.77 2.73
C GLY A 86 13.82 5.26 2.88
N ALA A 87 12.88 6.18 3.06
CA ALA A 87 11.45 5.87 3.11
C ALA A 87 10.61 6.87 2.31
N GLY A 88 9.67 6.34 1.54
CA GLY A 88 8.70 7.14 0.81
C GLY A 88 7.50 6.32 0.37
N THR A 89 6.41 7.00 0.09
CA THR A 89 5.17 6.37 -0.37
C THR A 89 4.93 6.67 -1.84
N HIS A 90 4.71 5.62 -2.63
CA HIS A 90 4.21 5.72 -3.99
C HIS A 90 2.72 5.35 -3.99
N LYS A 91 1.86 6.25 -4.47
CA LYS A 91 0.41 6.02 -4.54
C LYS A 91 -0.07 6.12 -5.98
N TRP A 92 -1.06 5.30 -6.34
CA TRP A 92 -1.66 5.36 -7.66
C TRP A 92 -3.10 4.84 -7.68
N LEU A 93 -3.85 5.30 -8.68
CA LEU A 93 -5.17 4.80 -9.01
C LEU A 93 -5.07 3.87 -10.23
N THR A 94 -5.51 2.62 -10.09
CA THR A 94 -5.54 1.65 -11.18
C THR A 94 -6.60 1.98 -12.22
N SER A 95 -6.56 1.34 -13.41
CA SER A 95 -7.62 1.50 -14.42
C SER A 95 -8.97 0.99 -13.93
N ASP A 96 -8.98 0.09 -12.95
CA ASP A 96 -10.18 -0.51 -12.38
C ASP A 96 -10.65 0.22 -11.11
N ILE A 97 -10.15 1.44 -10.88
CA ILE A 97 -10.54 2.34 -9.78
C ILE A 97 -10.26 1.72 -8.39
N VAL A 98 -9.08 1.11 -8.25
CA VAL A 98 -8.51 0.70 -6.96
C VAL A 98 -7.41 1.69 -6.61
N LEU A 99 -7.53 2.34 -5.45
CA LEU A 99 -6.44 3.12 -4.89
C LEU A 99 -5.42 2.16 -4.29
N VAL A 100 -4.15 2.31 -4.68
CA VAL A 100 -3.04 1.55 -4.12
C VAL A 100 -2.06 2.52 -3.48
N GLU A 101 -1.66 2.21 -2.26
CA GLU A 101 -0.64 2.91 -1.49
C GLU A 101 0.50 1.94 -1.18
N ALA A 102 1.72 2.27 -1.62
CA ALA A 102 2.92 1.49 -1.33
C ALA A 102 3.94 2.33 -0.58
N LEU A 103 4.09 2.05 0.72
CA LEU A 103 5.19 2.58 1.51
C LEU A 103 6.42 1.71 1.26
N ILE A 104 7.43 2.30 0.64
CA ILE A 104 8.70 1.67 0.27
C ILE A 104 9.75 2.12 1.28
N GLY A 105 10.50 1.17 1.84
CA GLY A 105 11.64 1.53 2.67
C GLY A 105 12.49 0.34 3.11
N VAL A 106 13.67 0.66 3.64
CA VAL A 106 14.56 -0.35 4.25
C VAL A 106 14.03 -0.77 5.63
N PRO A 107 14.34 -1.97 6.12
CA PRO A 107 13.96 -2.40 7.48
C PRO A 107 14.44 -1.46 8.60
N ALA A 108 15.58 -0.79 8.38
CA ALA A 108 16.15 0.19 9.31
C ALA A 108 15.44 1.55 9.30
N SER A 109 14.50 1.77 8.36
CA SER A 109 13.73 3.01 8.31
C SER A 109 12.74 3.08 9.49
N GLY A 110 12.17 4.27 9.73
CA GLY A 110 11.16 4.48 10.77
C GLY A 110 9.80 3.80 10.54
N ILE A 111 9.69 2.92 9.53
CA ILE A 111 8.47 2.16 9.22
C ILE A 111 8.06 1.31 10.43
N ARG A 112 6.75 1.28 10.70
CA ARG A 112 6.15 0.52 11.79
C ARG A 112 5.20 -0.51 11.21
N LEU A 113 5.21 -1.73 11.75
CA LEU A 113 4.32 -2.81 11.33
C LEU A 113 3.67 -3.47 12.54
N ALA A 114 2.35 -3.33 12.66
CA ALA A 114 1.57 -4.05 13.67
C ALA A 114 0.55 -4.98 13.00
N PRO A 115 0.24 -6.14 13.60
CA PRO A 115 -0.83 -7.01 13.13
C PRO A 115 -2.19 -6.29 13.08
N PRO A 116 -3.09 -6.69 12.16
CA PRO A 116 -2.92 -7.76 11.19
C PRO A 116 -2.14 -7.31 9.94
N TRP A 117 -1.30 -8.22 9.45
CA TRP A 117 -0.58 -8.09 8.18
C TRP A 117 -0.40 -9.46 7.53
N ARG A 118 -0.18 -9.49 6.22
CA ARG A 118 0.05 -10.72 5.45
C ARG A 118 1.20 -10.53 4.49
N VAL A 119 2.13 -11.48 4.42
CA VAL A 119 3.18 -11.47 3.40
C VAL A 119 2.57 -11.87 2.06
N LEU A 120 2.69 -10.99 1.07
CA LEU A 120 2.33 -11.28 -0.31
C LEU A 120 3.46 -12.02 -1.04
N ALA A 121 4.71 -11.60 -0.80
CA ALA A 121 5.90 -12.15 -1.44
C ALA A 121 7.18 -11.81 -0.67
N GLY A 122 8.26 -12.55 -0.95
CA GLY A 122 9.57 -12.35 -0.35
C GLY A 122 9.76 -13.08 0.98
N ASP A 123 10.77 -12.66 1.74
CA ASP A 123 11.14 -13.29 3.01
C ASP A 123 10.34 -12.70 4.18
N PRO A 124 9.48 -13.49 4.87
CA PRO A 124 8.71 -13.02 6.01
C PRO A 124 9.60 -12.53 7.17
N HIS A 125 10.82 -13.04 7.32
CA HIS A 125 11.74 -12.60 8.39
C HIS A 125 12.20 -11.16 8.23
N VAL A 126 12.11 -10.60 7.02
CA VAL A 126 12.37 -9.17 6.80
C VAL A 126 11.29 -8.32 7.44
N ALA A 127 10.02 -8.77 7.40
CA ALA A 127 8.91 -8.04 8.01
C ALA A 127 9.02 -8.02 9.54
N ASP A 128 9.56 -9.09 10.15
CA ASP A 128 9.80 -9.18 11.59
C ASP A 128 10.84 -8.17 12.12
N ARG A 129 11.64 -7.56 11.23
CA ARG A 129 12.63 -6.54 11.59
C ARG A 129 12.02 -5.15 11.79
N TRP A 130 10.81 -4.90 11.30
CA TRP A 130 10.16 -3.61 11.53
C TRP A 130 9.63 -3.51 12.96
N PRO A 131 9.77 -2.34 13.62
CA PRO A 131 9.20 -2.08 14.93
C PRO A 131 7.70 -2.40 14.99
N ALA A 132 7.33 -3.27 15.93
CA ALA A 132 5.95 -3.65 16.22
C ALA A 132 5.19 -2.52 16.93
N ARG A 133 4.78 -1.51 16.16
CA ARG A 133 4.04 -0.34 16.66
C ARG A 133 2.83 -0.07 15.76
N PRO A 134 1.76 0.54 16.31
CA PRO A 134 0.63 0.97 15.49
C PRO A 134 1.09 1.85 14.32
N PRO A 135 0.38 1.79 13.17
CA PRO A 135 0.58 2.73 12.08
C PRO A 135 0.53 4.17 12.57
N VAL A 136 1.27 5.05 11.90
CA VAL A 136 1.26 6.49 12.19
C VAL A 136 -0.17 6.99 12.05
N SER A 137 -0.73 7.52 13.13
CA SER A 137 -2.07 8.09 13.10
C SER A 137 -2.09 9.39 12.27
N ARG A 138 -3.27 9.79 11.79
CA ARG A 138 -3.44 11.09 11.11
C ARG A 138 -3.00 12.27 11.96
N ALA A 139 -3.13 12.16 13.30
CA ALA A 139 -2.67 13.18 14.24
C ALA A 139 -1.13 13.23 14.33
N GLU A 140 -0.46 12.08 14.21
CA GLU A 140 1.01 11.99 14.17
C GLU A 140 1.59 12.42 12.80
N ALA A 141 0.87 12.18 11.70
CA ALA A 141 1.33 12.51 10.34
C ALA A 141 1.43 14.02 10.06
N GLY A 142 0.94 14.87 10.97
CA GLY A 142 0.94 16.33 10.82
C GLY A 142 -0.14 16.86 9.87
N PRO A 143 -0.24 18.19 9.69
CA PRO A 143 -1.33 18.84 8.97
C PRO A 143 -1.20 18.79 7.43
N GLY A 144 -0.55 17.77 6.89
CA GLY A 144 -0.43 17.60 5.43
C GLY A 144 -1.81 17.51 4.78
N ALA A 145 -2.09 18.39 3.83
CA ALA A 145 -3.32 18.30 3.05
C ALA A 145 -3.31 16.96 2.30
N LEU A 146 -4.42 16.22 2.39
CA LEU A 146 -4.62 15.03 1.56
C LEU A 146 -4.43 15.39 0.08
N HIS A 147 -3.83 14.48 -0.67
CA HIS A 147 -3.80 14.64 -2.12
C HIS A 147 -5.24 14.68 -2.67
N PRO A 148 -5.59 15.57 -3.62
CA PRO A 148 -6.98 15.72 -4.10
C PRO A 148 -7.61 14.41 -4.60
N VAL A 149 -6.81 13.52 -5.20
CA VAL A 149 -7.28 12.21 -5.66
C VAL A 149 -7.64 11.29 -4.49
N GLU A 150 -6.86 11.31 -3.41
CA GLU A 150 -7.14 10.54 -2.20
C GLU A 150 -8.44 11.02 -1.54
N ALA A 151 -8.61 12.34 -1.42
CA ALA A 151 -9.84 12.93 -0.91
C ALA A 151 -11.08 12.58 -1.77
N ALA A 152 -10.94 12.61 -3.09
CA ALA A 152 -12.02 12.22 -4.00
C ALA A 152 -12.37 10.72 -3.90
N TYR A 153 -11.36 9.86 -3.74
CA TYR A 153 -11.55 8.43 -3.55
C TYR A 153 -12.25 8.11 -2.23
N ASP A 154 -11.88 8.78 -1.15
CA ASP A 154 -12.54 8.64 0.15
C ASP A 154 -14.02 9.07 0.11
N ASP A 155 -14.34 10.19 -0.55
CA ASP A 155 -15.74 10.61 -0.74
C ASP A 155 -16.52 9.58 -1.57
N PHE A 156 -15.91 9.04 -2.62
CA PHE A 156 -16.49 7.97 -3.44
C PHE A 156 -16.81 6.71 -2.61
N LYS A 157 -15.83 6.19 -1.83
CA LYS A 157 -16.03 5.06 -0.91
C LYS A 157 -17.19 5.32 0.05
N ALA A 158 -17.22 6.51 0.66
CA ALA A 158 -18.23 6.87 1.63
C ALA A 158 -19.65 6.93 1.02
N ARG A 159 -19.78 7.45 -0.19
CA ARG A 159 -21.07 7.48 -0.92
C ARG A 159 -21.59 6.08 -1.23
N LEU A 160 -20.72 5.19 -1.75
CA LEU A 160 -21.11 3.81 -2.06
C LEU A 160 -21.55 3.02 -0.82
N ARG A 161 -20.80 3.16 0.28
CA ARG A 161 -21.16 2.48 1.55
C ARG A 161 -22.50 2.95 2.10
N ARG A 162 -22.81 4.25 1.99
CA ARG A 162 -24.13 4.79 2.38
C ARG A 162 -25.25 4.21 1.51
N SER A 163 -25.06 4.14 0.19
CA SER A 163 -26.09 3.58 -0.71
C SER A 163 -26.34 2.09 -0.52
N ALA A 164 -25.33 1.32 -0.09
CA ALA A 164 -25.49 -0.12 0.17
C ALA A 164 -26.20 -0.45 1.50
N THR A 165 -26.40 0.56 2.36
CA THR A 165 -27.08 0.41 3.66
C THR A 165 -28.56 0.80 3.58
N THR A 166 -29.00 1.38 2.46
CA THR A 166 -30.39 1.78 2.19
C THR A 166 -31.10 0.69 1.41
#